data_AF-A0A1G5TPK2-F1
#
_entry.id   AF-A0A1G5TPK2-F1
#
_cell.length_a   1.000
_cell.length_b   1.000
_cell.length_c   1.000
_cell.angle_alpha   90.00
_cell.angle_beta   90.00
_cell.angle_gamma   90.00
#
_symmetry.space_group_name_H-M   'P 1'
#
loop_
_entity.id
_entity.type
_entity.pdbx_description
1 polymer ?
#
loop_
_entity_poly.entity_id
_entity_poly.type
_entity_poly.pdbx_seq_one_letter_code
_entity_poly.pdbx_strand_id
1 'polypeptide(L)' 'MVWKKSFWIIRPLSFGHVATVALFLLCTGCVHTVPFTDAKNHIIPGSIATMETVTIGGISQSIWFRGVTQSNLALILLH' A
#
# COMPACT_ATOMS: atom_id res chain seq x y z
N MET A 1 -51.81 -20.52 7.07
CA MET A 1 -50.76 -19.50 6.95
C MET A 1 -49.42 -20.17 7.26
N VAL A 2 -48.69 -20.61 6.22
CA VAL A 2 -47.42 -21.33 6.40
C VAL A 2 -46.29 -20.30 6.40
N TRP A 3 -45.68 -20.06 7.56
CA TRP A 3 -44.56 -19.14 7.68
C TRP A 3 -43.25 -19.93 7.55
N LYS A 4 -42.61 -19.86 6.37
CA LYS A 4 -41.25 -20.39 6.16
C LYS A 4 -40.24 -19.47 6.82
N LYS A 5 -39.69 -19.87 7.97
CA LYS A 5 -38.48 -19.26 8.53
C LYS A 5 -37.29 -19.63 7.65
N SER A 6 -36.78 -18.68 6.87
CA SER A 6 -35.52 -18.80 6.14
C SER A 6 -34.37 -18.91 7.14
N PHE A 7 -33.98 -20.14 7.44
CA PHE A 7 -32.82 -20.46 8.27
C PHE A 7 -31.57 -20.25 7.41
N TRP A 8 -30.93 -19.08 7.54
CA TRP A 8 -29.62 -18.83 6.95
C TRP A 8 -28.60 -19.77 7.62
N ILE A 9 -28.28 -20.86 6.93
CA ILE A 9 -27.22 -21.79 7.33
C ILE A 9 -25.89 -21.05 7.16
N ILE A 10 -25.36 -20.50 8.26
CA ILE A 10 -23.96 -20.10 8.34
C ILE A 10 -23.17 -21.40 8.32
N ARG A 11 -22.74 -21.83 7.13
CA ARG A 11 -21.90 -23.02 6.97
C ARG A 11 -20.60 -22.76 7.74
N PRO A 12 -20.12 -23.69 8.59
CA PRO A 12 -18.84 -23.52 9.26
C PRO A 12 -17.76 -23.40 8.17
N LEU A 13 -17.07 -22.26 8.18
CA LEU A 13 -15.94 -22.00 7.29
C LEU A 13 -14.93 -23.13 7.51
N SER A 14 -14.76 -24.02 6.52
CA SER A 14 -13.87 -25.17 6.70
C SER A 14 -12.45 -24.68 6.98
N PHE A 15 -11.70 -25.41 7.81
CA PHE A 15 -10.33 -25.06 8.20
C PHE A 15 -9.44 -24.72 7.00
N GLY A 16 -9.66 -25.37 5.84
CA GLY A 16 -8.96 -25.07 4.60
C GLY A 16 -9.19 -23.64 4.10
N HIS A 17 -10.42 -23.12 4.18
CA HIS A 17 -10.73 -21.75 3.77
C HIS A 17 -10.05 -20.71 4.68
N VAL A 18 -9.95 -21.00 5.99
CA VAL A 18 -9.27 -20.12 6.95
C VAL A 18 -7.78 -20.04 6.62
N ALA A 19 -7.14 -21.17 6.32
CA ALA A 19 -5.73 -21.21 5.94
C ALA A 19 -5.46 -20.46 4.63
N THR A 20 -6.33 -20.58 3.63
CA THR A 20 -6.19 -19.86 2.35
C THR A 20 -6.34 -18.35 2.54
N VAL A 21 -7.29 -17.90 3.35
CA VAL A 21 -7.48 -16.46 3.64
C VAL A 21 -6.29 -15.90 4.42
N ALA A 22 -5.80 -16.63 5.42
CA ALA A 22 -4.61 -16.23 6.18
C ALA A 22 -3.36 -16.11 5.29
N LEU A 23 -3.14 -17.08 4.40
CA LEU A 23 -2.05 -17.03 3.42
C LEU A 23 -2.20 -15.83 2.48
N PHE A 24 -3.41 -15.56 2.00
CA PHE A 24 -3.68 -14.42 1.13
C PHE A 24 -3.39 -13.08 1.83
N LEU A 25 -3.75 -12.95 3.11
CA LEU A 25 -3.46 -11.76 3.92
C LEU A 25 -1.96 -11.58 4.22
N LEU A 26 -1.19 -12.67 4.34
CA LEU A 26 0.27 -12.59 4.51
C LEU A 26 0.97 -12.17 3.21
N CYS A 27 0.40 -12.49 2.05
CA CYS A 27 0.92 -12.05 0.75
C CYS A 27 0.63 -10.56 0.48
N THR A 28 -0.33 -9.94 1.14
CA THR A 28 -0.56 -8.49 1.07
C THR A 28 0.38 -7.76 2.00
N GLY A 29 1.68 -7.73 1.68
CA GLY A 29 2.64 -6.88 2.37
C GLY A 29 2.25 -5.42 2.21
N CYS A 30 1.80 -4.78 3.30
CA CYS A 30 1.55 -3.34 3.30
C CYS A 30 2.90 -2.62 3.46
N VAL A 31 3.39 -2.00 2.39
CA VAL A 31 4.57 -1.14 2.45
C VAL A 31 4.14 0.18 3.07
N HIS A 32 4.27 0.30 4.40
CA HIS A 32 4.01 1.55 5.09
C HIS A 32 5.25 2.45 5.02
N THR A 33 5.16 3.53 4.25
CA THR A 33 6.19 4.57 4.23
C THR A 33 5.87 5.63 5.27
N VAL A 34 6.80 5.85 6.22
CA VAL A 34 6.62 6.82 7.30
C VAL A 34 6.54 8.24 6.73
N PRO A 35 5.53 9.06 7.12
CA PRO A 35 5.39 10.44 6.67
C PRO A 35 6.55 11.32 7.16
N PHE A 36 6.85 12.39 6.43
CA PHE A 36 7.79 13.40 6.93
C PHE A 36 7.15 14.22 8.04
N THR A 37 7.89 14.44 9.11
CA THR A 37 7.47 15.28 10.23
C THR A 37 8.44 16.44 10.48
N ASP A 38 7.92 17.54 11.03
CA ASP A 38 8.72 18.68 11.49
C ASP A 38 9.38 18.38 12.86
N ALA A 39 10.15 19.34 13.39
CA ALA A 39 10.79 19.21 14.70
C ALA A 39 9.81 19.08 15.88
N LYS A 40 8.53 19.40 15.67
CA LYS A 40 7.43 19.27 16.64
C LYS A 40 6.58 18.02 16.39
N ASN A 41 7.03 17.15 15.48
CA ASN A 41 6.37 15.91 15.08
C ASN A 41 5.03 16.09 14.32
N HIS A 42 4.81 17.25 13.69
CA HIS A 42 3.67 17.45 12.79
C HIS A 42 3.98 16.96 11.38
N ILE A 43 3.01 16.36 10.71
CA ILE A 43 3.14 15.91 9.32
C ILE A 43 3.36 17.13 8.41
N ILE A 44 4.39 17.07 7.56
CA ILE A 44 4.69 18.12 6.59
C ILE A 44 3.74 17.97 5.39
N PRO A 45 2.81 18.92 5.16
CA PRO A 45 1.90 18.87 4.02
C PRO A 45 2.66 19.01 2.71
N GLY A 46 2.28 18.23 1.70
CA GLY A 46 2.95 18.25 0.39
C GLY A 46 4.32 17.58 0.36
N SER A 47 4.73 16.89 1.43
CA SER A 47 5.88 15.99 1.37
C SER A 47 5.59 14.79 0.46
N ILE A 48 6.61 14.27 -0.21
CA ILE A 48 6.53 13.14 -1.15
C ILE A 48 7.35 11.98 -0.62
N ALA A 49 6.75 10.79 -0.67
CA ALA A 49 7.46 9.53 -0.64
C ALA A 49 6.77 8.58 -1.63
N THR A 50 7.32 8.45 -2.83
CA THR A 50 6.71 7.68 -3.93
C THR A 50 7.76 6.85 -4.65
N MET A 51 7.33 5.73 -5.21
CA MET A 51 8.09 4.90 -6.14
C MET A 51 7.45 5.04 -7.53
N GLU A 52 8.23 5.50 -8.49
CA GLU A 52 7.79 5.67 -9.87
C GLU A 52 8.64 4.82 -10.81
N THR A 53 8.02 4.19 -11.79
CA THR A 53 8.75 3.50 -12.85
C THR A 53 8.91 4.43 -14.03
N VAL A 54 10.15 4.76 -14.38
CA VAL A 54 10.49 5.66 -15.48
C VAL A 54 11.53 5.03 -16.39
N THR A 55 11.52 5.42 -17.66
CA THR A 55 12.51 4.94 -18.64
C THR A 55 13.67 5.92 -18.72
N ILE A 56 14.88 5.50 -18.35
CA ILE A 56 16.11 6.28 -18.48
C ILE A 56 17.05 5.54 -19.43
N GLY A 57 17.48 6.21 -20.50
CA GLY A 57 18.38 5.60 -21.50
C GLY A 57 17.81 4.35 -22.18
N GLY A 58 16.49 4.23 -22.29
CA GLY A 58 15.81 3.05 -22.87
C GLY A 58 15.60 1.89 -21.89
N ILE A 59 16.05 2.00 -20.64
CA ILE A 59 15.87 0.97 -19.61
C ILE A 59 14.80 1.43 -18.62
N SER A 60 13.80 0.58 -18.38
CA SER A 60 12.78 0.82 -17.37
C SER A 60 13.37 0.61 -15.98
N GLN A 61 13.29 1.62 -15.12
CA GLN A 61 13.87 1.62 -13.78
C GLN A 61 12.85 2.14 -12.76
N SER A 62 12.82 1.55 -11.58
CA SER A 62 12.04 2.06 -10.46
C SER A 62 12.88 3.08 -9.69
N ILE A 63 12.37 4.31 -9.57
CA ILE A 63 13.01 5.43 -8.88
C ILE A 63 12.19 5.80 -7.66
N TRP A 64 12.87 6.04 -6.55
CA TRP A 64 12.24 6.44 -5.30
C TRP A 64 12.46 7.93 -5.08
N PHE A 65 11.37 8.69 -5.09
CA PHE A 65 11.39 10.11 -4.74
C PHE A 65 11.03 10.26 -3.27
N ARG A 66 11.91 10.91 -2.52
CA ARG A 66 11.68 11.24 -1.11
C ARG A 66 12.07 12.69 -0.85
N GLY A 67 11.12 13.52 -0.44
CA GLY A 67 11.35 14.95 -0.26
C GLY A 67 10.29 15.65 0.59
N VAL A 68 10.64 16.80 1.15
CA VAL A 68 9.77 17.59 2.04
C VAL A 68 8.77 18.49 1.30
N THR A 69 8.93 18.66 -0.02
CA THR A 69 8.04 19.47 -0.87
C THR A 69 8.03 18.97 -2.32
N GLN A 70 6.90 19.14 -3.00
CA GLN A 70 6.76 18.90 -4.45
C GLN A 70 7.17 20.11 -5.31
N SER A 71 7.37 21.27 -4.69
CA SER A 71 7.72 22.51 -5.41
C SER A 71 9.12 22.50 -6.01
N ASN A 72 9.99 21.61 -5.51
CA ASN A 72 11.36 21.48 -5.98
C ASN A 72 11.45 20.34 -6.99
N LEU A 73 12.12 20.61 -8.11
CA LEU A 73 12.37 19.57 -9.12
C LEU A 73 13.24 18.47 -8.54
N ALA A 74 12.86 17.22 -8.80
CA ALA A 74 13.68 16.08 -8.43
C ALA A 74 14.93 16.01 -9.32
N LEU A 75 16.11 15.97 -8.70
CA LEU A 75 17.39 15.82 -9.40
C LEU A 75 17.84 14.36 -9.34
N ILE A 76 18.04 13.74 -10.50
CA ILE A 76 18.56 12.38 -10.61
C ILE A 76 20.04 12.48 -11.00
N LEU A 77 20.93 12.04 -10.11
CA LEU A 77 22.37 12.01 -10.35
C LEU A 77 22.76 10.60 -10.81
N LEU A 78 23.24 10.48 -12.04
CA LEU A 78 23.83 9.25 -12.58
C LEU A 78 25.35 9.44 -12.62
N HIS A 79 26.10 8.49 -12.06
CA HIS A 79 27.55 8.40 -12.18
C HIS A 79 27.93 7.65 -13.47
#